data_AF-A0AAJ2C2N0-F1
#
_entry.id   AF-A0AAJ2C2N0-F1
#
_cell.length_a   1.000
_cell.length_b   1.000
_cell.length_c   1.000
_cell.angle_alpha   90.00
_cell.angle_beta   90.00
_cell.angle_gamma   90.00
#
_symmetry.space_group_name_H-M   'P 1'
#
loop_
_entity.id
_entity.type
_entity.pdbx_description
1 polymer ?
#
loop_
_entity_poly.entity_id
_entity_poly.type
_entity_poly.pdbx_seq_one_letter_code
_entity_poly.pdbx_strand_id
1 'polypeptide(L)'
;MKVELRLPAEVQANEPARPVVVDTNVALDLLIFSDPRTASLRTLLVQGRLAWIATQVMRDELERVLTYPHIVERMNFYRVGAAQVLAAFDAQARLVEIAPKVAYVCKDADDQKFIDLAAAHRAILLSKDKAVICMRKRLADLGADVATEVVLDEAPATEVA
;
A
#
# COMPACT_ATOMS: atom_id res chain seq x y z
N MET A 1 3.45 -13.03 10.10
CA MET A 1 2.89 -14.04 9.18
C MET A 1 3.03 -13.43 7.79
N LYS A 2 3.80 -14.05 6.90
CA LYS A 2 3.93 -13.57 5.52
C LYS A 2 2.64 -13.89 4.78
N VAL A 3 2.03 -12.90 4.14
CA VAL A 3 0.82 -13.06 3.33
C VAL A 3 1.09 -12.42 1.99
N GLU A 4 1.35 -13.23 0.98
CA GLU A 4 1.58 -12.75 -0.38
C GLU A 4 0.25 -12.65 -1.14
N LEU A 5 0.05 -11.54 -1.85
CA LEU A 5 -0.93 -11.47 -2.93
C LEU A 5 -0.19 -11.60 -4.25
N ARG A 6 -0.46 -12.68 -4.99
CA ARG A 6 0.12 -12.89 -6.31
C ARG A 6 -0.73 -12.20 -7.36
N LEU A 7 -0.06 -11.46 -8.24
CA LEU A 7 -0.66 -10.79 -9.39
C LEU A 7 0.01 -11.33 -10.65
N PRO A 8 -0.74 -11.56 -11.73
CA PRO A 8 -0.19 -12.14 -12.95
C PRO A 8 0.93 -11.28 -13.52
N ALA A 9 1.95 -11.88 -14.14
CA ALA A 9 3.03 -11.14 -14.80
C ALA A 9 2.49 -10.20 -15.87
N GLU A 10 1.55 -10.72 -16.67
CA GLU A 10 0.92 -10.05 -17.80
C GLU A 10 -0.48 -9.54 -17.42
N VAL A 11 -0.88 -8.44 -18.06
CA VAL A 11 -2.22 -7.85 -17.91
C VAL A 11 -2.91 -7.91 -19.26
N GLN A 12 -4.22 -8.16 -19.25
CA GLN A 12 -5.02 -8.04 -20.45
C GLN A 12 -5.06 -6.58 -20.91
N ALA A 13 -4.95 -6.33 -22.22
CA ALA A 13 -5.05 -4.98 -22.76
C ALA A 13 -6.38 -4.34 -22.31
N ASN A 14 -6.30 -3.13 -21.72
CA ASN A 14 -7.39 -2.33 -21.15
C ASN A 14 -7.93 -2.70 -19.76
N GLU A 15 -7.27 -3.57 -18.98
CA GLU A 15 -7.66 -3.72 -17.57
C GLU A 15 -7.31 -2.45 -16.77
N PRO A 16 -8.27 -1.86 -16.02
CA PRO A 16 -8.00 -0.66 -15.25
C PRO A 16 -7.05 -0.96 -14.07
N ALA A 17 -6.25 0.04 -13.70
CA ALA A 17 -5.37 -0.03 -12.55
C ALA A 17 -6.15 -0.43 -11.28
N ARG A 18 -5.73 -1.51 -10.60
CA ARG A 18 -6.36 -1.92 -9.35
C ARG A 18 -6.00 -0.93 -8.24
N PRO A 19 -6.97 -0.42 -7.46
CA PRO A 19 -6.66 0.48 -6.36
C PRO A 19 -5.84 -0.25 -5.30
N VAL A 20 -4.85 0.43 -4.74
CA VAL A 20 -4.04 -0.05 -3.61
C VAL A 20 -4.01 1.00 -2.51
N VAL A 21 -4.25 0.55 -1.29
CA VAL A 21 -4.06 1.31 -0.05
C VAL A 21 -2.83 0.71 0.63
N VAL A 22 -1.91 1.55 1.09
CA VAL A 22 -0.76 1.10 1.88
C VAL A 22 -0.84 1.76 3.25
N ASP A 23 -0.53 1.01 4.31
CA ASP A 23 -0.40 1.58 5.64
C ASP A 23 0.84 2.49 5.74
N THR A 24 0.96 3.22 6.85
CA THR A 24 2.07 4.14 7.07
C THR A 24 3.43 3.44 7.04
N ASN A 25 3.53 2.19 7.53
CA ASN A 25 4.79 1.45 7.55
C ASN A 25 5.24 1.06 6.13
N VAL A 26 4.33 0.54 5.31
CA VAL A 26 4.59 0.18 3.91
C VAL A 26 4.87 1.44 3.07
N ALA A 27 4.24 2.58 3.38
CA ALA A 27 4.59 3.85 2.76
C ALA A 27 6.04 4.27 3.07
N LEU A 28 6.49 4.15 4.34
CA LEU A 28 7.87 4.44 4.71
C LEU A 28 8.87 3.46 4.07
N ASP A 29 8.52 2.18 3.99
CA ASP A 29 9.32 1.17 3.29
C ASP A 29 9.51 1.49 1.80
N LEU A 30 8.44 1.94 1.15
CA LEU A 30 8.42 2.30 -0.27
C LEU A 30 9.15 3.63 -0.54
N LEU A 31 9.03 4.63 0.35
CA LEU A 31 9.51 5.98 0.09
C LEU A 31 10.90 6.28 0.70
N ILE A 32 11.28 5.59 1.78
CA ILE A 32 12.51 5.88 2.53
C ILE A 32 13.45 4.67 2.52
N PHE A 33 12.96 3.50 2.94
CA PHE A 33 13.86 2.40 3.32
C PHE A 33 14.33 1.54 2.15
N SER A 34 13.72 1.70 0.97
CA SER A 34 13.99 0.87 -0.21
C SER A 34 13.83 -0.63 0.11
N ASP A 35 12.82 -0.99 0.91
CA ASP A 35 12.60 -2.38 1.33
C ASP A 35 12.37 -3.26 0.07
N PRO A 36 13.14 -4.35 -0.13
CA PRO A 36 12.97 -5.26 -1.26
C PRO A 36 11.54 -5.82 -1.42
N ARG A 37 10.76 -5.94 -0.34
CA ARG A 37 9.36 -6.38 -0.38
C ARG A 37 8.44 -5.40 -1.09
N THR A 38 8.85 -4.14 -1.22
CA THR A 38 8.12 -3.11 -1.98
C THR A 38 8.55 -3.02 -3.43
N ALA A 39 9.51 -3.84 -3.89
CA ALA A 39 10.00 -3.80 -5.27
C ALA A 39 8.89 -4.04 -6.29
N SER A 40 8.11 -5.10 -6.11
CA SER A 40 6.96 -5.41 -6.98
C SER A 40 5.89 -4.32 -6.93
N LEU A 41 5.62 -3.77 -5.74
CA LEU A 41 4.68 -2.65 -5.59
C LEU A 41 5.14 -1.43 -6.40
N ARG A 42 6.42 -1.05 -6.31
CA ARG A 42 7.00 0.05 -7.08
C ARG A 42 6.85 -0.18 -8.58
N THR A 43 7.21 -1.38 -9.07
CA THR A 43 7.07 -1.74 -10.49
C THR A 43 5.62 -1.60 -10.96
N LEU A 44 4.68 -2.12 -10.18
CA LEU A 44 3.26 -2.10 -10.51
C LEU A 44 2.66 -0.69 -10.50
N LEU A 45 3.11 0.19 -9.61
CA LEU A 45 2.72 1.61 -9.59
C LEU A 45 3.26 2.34 -10.83
N VAL A 46 4.53 2.13 -11.18
CA VAL A 46 5.15 2.74 -12.38
C VAL A 46 4.48 2.26 -13.66
N GLN A 47 4.11 0.99 -13.74
CA GLN A 47 3.39 0.42 -14.88
C GLN A 47 1.92 0.88 -14.96
N GLY A 48 1.41 1.63 -13.98
CA GLY A 48 0.00 2.01 -13.91
C GLY A 48 -0.94 0.82 -13.70
N ARG A 49 -0.43 -0.32 -13.22
CA ARG A 49 -1.23 -1.52 -12.93
C ARG A 49 -1.88 -1.45 -11.56
N LEU A 50 -1.24 -0.76 -10.63
CA LEU A 50 -1.81 -0.36 -9.36
C LEU A 50 -1.98 1.15 -9.31
N ALA A 51 -3.07 1.60 -8.71
CA ALA A 51 -3.32 3.01 -8.43
C ALA A 51 -3.30 3.22 -6.92
N TRP A 52 -2.24 3.85 -6.39
CA TRP A 52 -2.18 4.16 -4.97
C TRP A 52 -3.22 5.22 -4.63
N ILE A 53 -4.18 4.87 -3.78
CA ILE A 53 -5.17 5.79 -3.22
C ILE A 53 -4.93 6.02 -1.74
N ALA A 54 -5.19 7.24 -1.28
CA ALA A 54 -5.07 7.62 0.12
C ALA A 54 -6.06 8.74 0.45
N THR A 55 -6.32 8.98 1.73
CA THR A 55 -7.09 10.16 2.18
C THR A 55 -6.16 11.26 2.67
N GLN A 56 -6.67 12.49 2.77
CA GLN A 56 -5.90 13.60 3.35
C GLN A 56 -5.40 13.26 4.78
N VAL A 57 -6.23 12.62 5.60
CA VAL A 57 -5.87 12.22 6.96
C VAL A 57 -4.67 11.26 6.99
N MET A 58 -4.57 10.34 6.02
CA MET A 58 -3.40 9.44 5.92
C MET A 58 -2.13 10.19 5.52
N ARG A 59 -2.25 11.19 4.63
CA ARG A 59 -1.13 12.05 4.25
C ARG A 59 -0.64 12.90 5.43
N ASP A 60 -1.56 13.51 6.17
CA ASP A 60 -1.24 14.32 7.35
C ASP A 60 -0.60 13.47 8.45
N GLU A 61 -1.03 12.21 8.59
CA GLU A 61 -0.38 11.25 9.48
C GLU A 61 1.05 10.96 9.05
N LEU A 62 1.29 10.70 7.76
CA LEU A 62 2.65 10.50 7.24
C LEU A 62 3.53 11.72 7.55
N GLU A 63 3.05 12.94 7.29
CA GLU A 63 3.77 14.18 7.61
C GLU A 63 4.16 14.26 9.09
N ARG A 64 3.24 13.95 10.00
CA ARG A 64 3.52 13.89 11.43
C ARG A 64 4.52 12.80 11.79
N VAL A 65 4.42 11.61 11.19
CA VAL A 65 5.34 10.49 11.46
C VAL A 65 6.76 10.81 11.01
N LEU A 66 6.93 11.59 9.93
CA LEU A 66 8.26 12.04 9.48
C LEU A 66 8.97 12.96 10.49
N THR A 67 8.25 13.52 11.48
CA THR A 67 8.87 14.31 12.56
C THR A 67 9.33 13.46 13.74
N TYR A 68 9.03 12.16 13.77
CA TYR A 68 9.40 11.31 14.90
C TYR A 68 10.92 11.06 14.94
N PRO A 69 11.59 11.15 16.11
CA PRO A 69 13.06 11.10 16.19
C PRO A 69 13.68 9.89 15.50
N HIS A 70 13.13 8.70 15.70
CA HIS A 70 13.62 7.47 15.08
C HIS A 70 13.42 7.45 13.54
N ILE A 71 12.39 8.13 13.01
CA ILE A 71 12.20 8.28 11.56
C ILE A 71 13.16 9.31 11.00
N VAL A 72 13.39 10.42 11.70
CA VAL A 72 14.40 11.44 11.33
C VAL A 72 15.79 10.82 11.26
N GLU A 73 16.17 9.98 12.22
CA GLU A 73 17.45 9.25 12.19
C GLU A 73 17.58 8.36 10.95
N ARG A 74 16.51 7.64 10.59
CA ARG A 74 16.49 6.81 9.38
C ARG A 74 16.57 7.67 8.11
N MET A 75 15.81 8.75 8.02
CA MET A 75 15.87 9.69 6.91
C MET A 75 17.28 10.25 6.70
N ASN A 76 17.97 10.60 7.79
CA ASN A 76 19.38 11.03 7.74
C ASN A 76 20.31 9.92 7.22
N PHE A 77 20.11 8.68 7.68
CA PHE A 77 20.89 7.53 7.20
C PHE A 77 20.70 7.29 5.70
N TYR A 78 19.45 7.33 5.21
CA TYR A 78 19.11 7.15 3.79
C TYR A 78 19.30 8.43 2.95
N ARG A 79 19.70 9.55 3.57
CA ARG A 79 19.92 10.85 2.92
C ARG A 79 18.70 11.38 2.16
N VAL A 80 17.51 11.22 2.74
CA VAL A 80 16.25 11.74 2.20
C VAL A 80 15.61 12.71 3.19
N GLY A 81 15.05 13.81 2.70
CA GLY A 81 14.34 14.80 3.53
C GLY A 81 12.83 14.59 3.57
N ALA A 82 12.17 15.01 4.65
CA ALA A 82 10.71 14.89 4.79
C ALA A 82 9.93 15.49 3.62
N ALA A 83 10.33 16.67 3.13
CA ALA A 83 9.71 17.30 1.97
C ALA A 83 9.83 16.46 0.68
N GLN A 84 10.95 15.74 0.50
CA GLN A 84 11.13 14.84 -0.63
C GLN A 84 10.22 13.61 -0.51
N VAL A 85 10.07 13.07 0.71
CA VAL A 85 9.16 11.96 0.98
C VAL A 85 7.71 12.34 0.69
N LEU A 86 7.27 13.51 1.18
CA LEU A 86 5.92 14.01 0.93
C LEU A 86 5.67 14.30 -0.55
N ALA A 87 6.64 14.91 -1.25
CA ALA A 87 6.52 15.11 -2.69
C ALA A 87 6.44 13.78 -3.47
N ALA A 88 7.21 12.77 -3.05
CA ALA A 88 7.16 11.44 -3.65
C ALA A 88 5.85 10.70 -3.36
N PHE A 89 5.24 10.92 -2.20
CA PHE A 89 3.88 10.47 -1.89
C PHE A 89 2.87 11.19 -2.80
N ASP A 90 2.88 12.52 -2.82
CA ASP A 90 1.92 13.35 -3.57
C ASP A 90 1.99 13.10 -5.09
N ALA A 91 3.15 12.68 -5.62
CA ALA A 91 3.34 12.34 -7.02
C ALA A 91 2.81 10.94 -7.42
N GLN A 92 2.68 10.01 -6.47
CA GLN A 92 2.30 8.62 -6.74
C GLN A 92 0.90 8.26 -6.21
N ALA A 93 0.53 8.84 -5.07
CA ALA A 93 -0.75 8.61 -4.42
C ALA A 93 -1.78 9.62 -4.93
N ARG A 94 -2.96 9.11 -5.29
CA ARG A 94 -4.13 9.93 -5.58
C ARG A 94 -4.96 10.11 -4.31
N LEU A 95 -5.10 11.35 -3.87
CA LEU A 95 -6.00 11.66 -2.76
C LEU A 95 -7.46 11.46 -3.16
N VAL A 96 -8.21 10.80 -2.28
CA VAL A 96 -9.65 10.56 -2.39
C VAL A 96 -10.36 10.95 -1.10
N GLU A 97 -11.68 11.08 -1.19
CA GLU A 97 -12.54 11.39 -0.04
C GLU A 97 -12.42 10.35 1.07
N ILE A 98 -12.67 10.78 2.30
CA ILE A 98 -12.69 9.89 3.46
C ILE A 98 -13.78 8.83 3.26
N ALA A 99 -13.38 7.57 3.36
CA ALA A 99 -14.30 6.45 3.22
C ALA A 99 -15.25 6.35 4.43
N PRO A 100 -16.51 5.95 4.22
CA PRO A 100 -17.42 5.65 5.31
C PRO A 100 -16.92 4.44 6.11
N LYS A 101 -17.15 4.47 7.42
CA LYS A 101 -16.77 3.37 8.31
C LYS A 101 -17.50 2.09 7.95
N VAL A 102 -16.77 0.98 7.81
CA VAL A 102 -17.37 -0.33 7.50
C VAL A 102 -17.79 -1.10 8.75
N ALA A 103 -18.59 -2.15 8.55
CA ALA A 103 -19.12 -2.98 9.64
C ALA A 103 -18.03 -3.70 10.45
N TYR A 104 -16.87 -3.97 9.84
CA TYR A 104 -15.75 -4.62 10.50
C TYR A 104 -14.83 -3.61 11.17
N VAL A 105 -14.70 -3.74 12.48
CA VAL A 105 -13.85 -2.88 13.31
C VAL A 105 -12.48 -3.53 13.52
N CYS A 106 -11.42 -2.81 13.17
CA CYS A 106 -10.05 -3.16 13.52
C CYS A 106 -9.86 -2.99 15.03
N LYS A 107 -9.05 -3.87 15.63
CA LYS A 107 -8.73 -3.76 17.06
C LYS A 107 -7.86 -2.52 17.36
N ASP A 108 -7.12 -2.04 16.37
CA ASP A 108 -6.38 -0.79 16.41
C ASP A 108 -7.23 0.28 15.72
N ALA A 109 -7.60 1.31 16.47
CA ALA A 109 -8.47 2.37 15.97
C ALA A 109 -7.75 3.27 14.96
N ASP A 110 -6.43 3.42 15.07
CA ASP A 110 -5.65 4.22 14.12
C ASP A 110 -5.60 3.52 12.75
N ASP A 111 -5.62 2.19 12.73
CA ASP A 111 -5.64 1.41 11.49
C ASP A 111 -6.99 1.38 10.78
N GLN A 112 -8.08 1.77 11.46
CA GLN A 112 -9.44 1.65 10.91
C GLN A 112 -9.60 2.40 9.58
N LYS A 113 -8.94 3.56 9.42
CA LYS A 113 -9.02 4.37 8.19
C LYS A 113 -8.54 3.61 6.95
N PHE A 114 -7.54 2.74 7.09
CA PHE A 114 -7.03 1.93 5.98
C PHE A 114 -8.00 0.80 5.62
N ILE A 115 -8.64 0.20 6.63
CA ILE A 115 -9.69 -0.82 6.45
C ILE A 115 -10.89 -0.22 5.71
N ASP A 116 -11.36 0.94 6.16
CA ASP A 116 -12.51 1.63 5.58
C ASP A 116 -12.25 2.00 4.11
N LEU A 117 -11.09 2.59 3.83
CA LEU A 117 -10.71 2.99 2.48
C LEU A 117 -10.55 1.79 1.54
N ALA A 118 -9.90 0.73 2.01
CA ALA A 118 -9.70 -0.46 1.21
C ALA A 118 -11.03 -1.13 0.85
N ALA A 119 -11.95 -1.24 1.82
CA ALA A 119 -13.27 -1.80 1.59
C ALA A 119 -14.11 -0.95 0.63
N ALA A 120 -14.15 0.37 0.83
CA ALA A 120 -14.96 1.27 -0.01
C ALA A 120 -14.54 1.24 -1.49
N HIS A 121 -13.25 1.02 -1.75
CA HIS A 121 -12.69 0.98 -3.12
C HIS A 121 -12.42 -0.43 -3.64
N ARG A 122 -12.75 -1.50 -2.88
CA ARG A 122 -12.38 -2.89 -3.22
C ARG A 122 -10.88 -3.01 -3.56
N ALA A 123 -10.07 -2.32 -2.76
CA ALA A 123 -8.65 -2.17 -2.99
C ALA A 123 -7.84 -3.32 -2.42
N ILE A 124 -6.59 -3.41 -2.86
CA ILE A 124 -5.56 -4.18 -2.15
C ILE A 124 -5.10 -3.33 -0.97
N LEU A 125 -5.13 -3.85 0.25
CA LEU A 125 -4.53 -3.26 1.43
C LEU A 125 -3.21 -3.95 1.76
N LEU A 126 -2.11 -3.19 1.70
CA LEU A 126 -0.79 -3.64 2.10
C LEU A 126 -0.45 -3.14 3.50
N SER A 127 -0.18 -4.09 4.39
CA SER A 127 0.22 -3.80 5.76
C SER A 127 1.11 -4.88 6.35
N LYS A 128 1.99 -4.50 7.26
CA LYS A 128 2.80 -5.45 8.05
C LYS A 128 2.22 -5.68 9.45
N ASP A 129 1.19 -4.95 9.86
CA ASP A 129 0.59 -5.05 11.19
C ASP A 129 -0.31 -6.30 11.30
N LYS A 130 -0.16 -7.03 12.41
CA LYS A 130 -1.01 -8.19 12.71
C LYS A 130 -2.49 -7.80 12.89
N ALA A 131 -2.77 -6.59 13.38
CA ALA A 131 -4.12 -6.02 13.53
C ALA A 131 -4.82 -5.90 12.17
N VAL A 132 -4.12 -5.36 11.17
CA VAL A 132 -4.64 -5.27 9.81
C VAL A 132 -4.68 -6.64 9.13
N ILE A 133 -3.59 -7.42 9.19
CA ILE A 133 -3.51 -8.72 8.51
C ILE A 133 -4.60 -9.70 9.00
N CYS A 134 -5.00 -9.64 10.28
CA CYS A 134 -6.07 -10.50 10.79
C CYS A 134 -7.46 -10.18 10.19
N MET A 135 -7.63 -9.00 9.58
CA MET A 135 -8.86 -8.57 8.91
C MET A 135 -9.02 -9.13 7.50
N ARG A 136 -8.02 -9.85 6.95
CA ARG A 136 -8.02 -10.39 5.58
C ARG A 136 -9.32 -11.07 5.17
N LYS A 137 -9.83 -12.02 5.99
CA LYS A 137 -11.05 -12.75 5.65
C LYS A 137 -12.28 -11.83 5.61
N ARG A 138 -12.37 -10.90 6.56
CA ARG A 138 -13.47 -9.93 6.65
C ARG A 138 -13.47 -8.93 5.50
N LEU A 139 -12.29 -8.45 5.11
CA LEU A 139 -12.15 -7.54 3.98
C LEU A 139 -12.40 -8.23 2.63
N ALA A 140 -12.07 -9.52 2.51
CA ALA A 140 -12.43 -10.31 1.34
C ALA A 140 -13.95 -10.38 1.13
N ASP A 141 -14.75 -10.46 2.21
CA ASP A 141 -16.22 -10.40 2.13
C ASP A 141 -16.74 -9.06 1.57
N LEU A 142 -15.93 -8.00 1.64
CA LEU A 142 -16.22 -6.67 1.07
C LEU A 142 -15.56 -6.45 -0.31
N GLY A 143 -14.89 -7.47 -0.85
CA GLY A 143 -14.19 -7.40 -2.13
C GLY A 143 -12.82 -6.72 -2.09
N ALA A 144 -12.23 -6.55 -0.90
CA ALA A 144 -10.88 -6.03 -0.72
C ALA A 144 -9.89 -7.14 -0.37
N ASP A 145 -8.66 -7.03 -0.87
CA ASP A 145 -7.58 -7.98 -0.56
C ASP A 145 -6.70 -7.42 0.56
N VAL A 146 -6.15 -8.30 1.41
CA VAL A 146 -5.15 -7.90 2.42
C VAL A 146 -3.93 -8.79 2.32
N ALA A 147 -2.76 -8.16 2.24
CA ALA A 147 -1.47 -8.83 2.11
C ALA A 147 -0.33 -8.03 2.78
N THR A 148 0.77 -8.72 3.06
CA THR A 148 2.01 -8.07 3.51
C THR A 148 2.86 -7.56 2.35
N GLU A 149 2.71 -8.16 1.17
CA GLU A 149 3.40 -7.78 -0.05
C GLU A 149 2.64 -8.28 -1.29
N VAL A 150 2.83 -7.59 -2.41
CA VAL A 150 2.43 -8.08 -3.74
C VAL A 150 3.62 -8.75 -4.40
N VAL A 151 3.37 -9.86 -5.09
CA VAL A 151 4.39 -10.60 -5.84
C VAL A 151 3.87 -10.78 -7.26
N LEU A 152 4.72 -10.55 -8.25
CA LEU A 152 4.40 -10.87 -9.64
C LEU A 152 4.61 -12.38 -9.84
N ASP A 153 3.66 -13.04 -10.48
CA ASP A 153 3.87 -14.40 -10.97
C ASP A 153 5.03 -14.41 -11.97
N GLU A 154 5.73 -15.53 -12.09
CA GLU A 154 6.68 -15.72 -13.19
C GLU A 154 5.89 -15.78 -14.50
N ALA A 155 6.30 -15.00 -15.50
CA ALA A 155 5.74 -15.14 -16.84
C ALA A 155 5.99 -16.58 -17.31
N PRO A 156 5.01 -17.27 -17.91
CA PRO A 156 5.26 -18.60 -18.45
C PRO A 156 6.45 -18.51 -19.40
N ALA A 157 7.45 -19.37 -19.21
CA ALA A 157 8.59 -19.45 -20.10
C ALA A 157 8.04 -19.62 -21.52
N THR A 158 8.34 -18.66 -22.38
CA THR A 158 7.98 -18.75 -23.79
C THR A 158 8.78 -19.94 -24.34
N GLU A 159 8.15 -21.11 -24.48
CA GLU A 159 8.72 -22.21 -25.22
C GLU A 159 8.90 -21.71 -26.66
N VAL A 160 10.13 -21.35 -26.99
CA VAL A 160 10.55 -21.04 -28.35
C VAL A 160 10.61 -22.39 -29.07
N ALA A 161 9.61 -22.65 -29.91
CA ALA A 161 9.57 -23.77 -30.83
C ALA A 161 10.53 -23.55 -32.02
#